data_AF-A0A969M4A9-F1
#
_entry.id   AF-A0A969M4A9-F1
#
_cell.length_a   1.000
_cell.length_b   1.000
_cell.length_c   1.000
_cell.angle_alpha   90.00
_cell.angle_beta   90.00
_cell.angle_gamma   90.00
#
_symmetry.space_group_name_H-M   'P 1'
#
loop_
_entity.id
_entity.type
_entity.pdbx_description
1 polymer ?
#
loop_
_entity_poly.entity_id
_entity_poly.type
_entity_poly.pdbx_seq_one_letter_code
_entity_poly.pdbx_strand_id
1 'polypeptide(L)'
;MSVPMTRTNSKRLFDRVDLAALVKPLRFVGLSGIGWVIDTSVYMLLVGGADLRVFWASMVGGLCGASFAFLTSSRLVFANRRGGLGRRLLVYLLYTVVQIIAAAALIDMLAAALLAAVTHFGLTVPWPMIAFLAKCIITPFLLAMNYVVARKLNTDA
;
A
#
# COMPACT_ATOMS: atom_id res chain seq x y z
N MET A 1 30.66 -37.23 -41.31
CA MET A 1 31.14 -36.18 -40.38
C MET A 1 29.98 -35.21 -40.18
N SER A 2 29.17 -35.41 -39.14
CA SER A 2 27.93 -34.67 -38.90
C SER A 2 28.17 -33.59 -37.83
N VAL A 3 27.94 -32.32 -38.21
CA VAL A 3 27.96 -31.19 -37.29
C VAL A 3 26.61 -31.13 -36.56
N PRO A 4 26.55 -31.18 -35.22
CA PRO A 4 25.29 -30.96 -34.52
C PRO A 4 25.00 -29.46 -34.38
N MET A 5 23.74 -29.13 -34.69
CA MET A 5 23.10 -27.82 -34.59
C MET A 5 23.21 -27.20 -33.19
N THR A 6 23.70 -25.96 -33.12
CA THR A 6 23.47 -25.03 -32.00
C THR A 6 22.30 -24.09 -32.33
N ARG A 7 21.08 -24.51 -31.98
CA ARG A 7 19.92 -23.62 -31.98
C ARG A 7 19.01 -23.90 -30.79
N THR A 8 19.43 -23.56 -29.57
CA THR A 8 18.46 -23.27 -28.49
C THR A 8 19.17 -22.62 -27.30
N ASN A 9 19.05 -21.30 -27.12
CA ASN A 9 19.28 -20.72 -25.79
C ASN A 9 18.68 -19.34 -25.48
N SER A 10 18.00 -18.64 -26.41
CA SER A 10 17.44 -17.32 -26.06
C SER A 10 16.11 -17.40 -25.30
N LYS A 11 15.24 -18.39 -25.58
CA LYS A 11 13.91 -18.48 -24.93
C LYS A 11 13.96 -18.71 -23.42
N ARG A 12 14.96 -19.45 -22.92
CA ARG A 12 15.08 -19.76 -21.48
C ARG A 12 15.56 -18.59 -20.62
N LEU A 13 16.20 -17.59 -21.21
CA LEU A 13 16.71 -16.43 -20.48
C LEU A 13 15.59 -15.41 -20.20
N PHE A 14 14.70 -15.19 -21.17
CA PHE A 14 13.55 -14.27 -21.02
C PHE A 14 12.50 -14.80 -20.03
N ASP A 15 12.16 -16.10 -20.07
CA ASP A 15 11.18 -16.69 -19.13
C ASP A 15 11.59 -16.60 -17.65
N ARG A 16 12.90 -16.64 -17.35
CA ARG A 16 13.40 -16.53 -15.97
C ARG A 16 13.52 -15.09 -15.48
N VAL A 17 13.72 -14.14 -16.39
CA VAL A 17 13.85 -12.72 -16.04
C VAL A 17 12.47 -12.09 -15.81
N ASP A 18 11.44 -12.50 -16.55
CA ASP A 18 10.08 -11.96 -16.38
C ASP A 18 9.35 -12.49 -15.13
N LEU A 19 9.40 -13.79 -14.85
CA LEU A 19 8.74 -14.33 -13.64
C LEU A 19 9.40 -13.85 -12.35
N ALA A 20 10.74 -13.82 -12.29
CA ALA A 20 11.45 -13.36 -11.09
C ALA A 20 11.26 -11.84 -10.85
N ALA A 21 11.08 -11.05 -11.91
CA ALA A 21 10.78 -9.63 -11.82
C ALA A 21 9.35 -9.35 -11.34
N LEU A 22 8.38 -10.19 -11.69
CA LEU A 22 6.97 -10.08 -11.25
C LEU A 22 6.72 -10.59 -9.83
N VAL A 23 7.48 -11.58 -9.36
CA VAL A 23 7.28 -12.17 -8.02
C VAL A 23 7.59 -11.17 -6.89
N LYS A 24 8.53 -10.24 -7.09
CA LYS A 24 8.90 -9.22 -6.09
C LYS A 24 7.76 -8.22 -5.80
N PRO A 25 7.18 -7.53 -6.80
CA PRO A 25 6.03 -6.65 -6.58
C PRO A 25 4.81 -7.44 -6.11
N LEU A 26 4.59 -8.68 -6.55
CA LEU A 26 3.45 -9.49 -6.09
C LEU A 26 3.53 -9.84 -4.60
N ARG A 27 4.74 -10.17 -4.10
CA ARG A 27 4.98 -10.38 -2.67
C ARG A 27 4.82 -9.09 -1.87
N PHE A 28 5.25 -7.96 -2.42
CA PHE A 28 5.04 -6.64 -1.82
C PHE A 28 3.56 -6.28 -1.75
N VAL A 29 2.82 -6.49 -2.83
CA VAL A 29 1.37 -6.29 -2.91
C VAL A 29 0.65 -7.21 -1.92
N GLY A 30 1.02 -8.49 -1.83
CA GLY A 30 0.42 -9.43 -0.87
C GLY A 30 0.60 -9.00 0.59
N LEU A 31 1.81 -8.60 0.98
CA LEU A 31 2.08 -8.08 2.33
C LEU A 31 1.38 -6.74 2.59
N SER A 32 1.38 -5.83 1.61
CA SER A 32 0.70 -4.53 1.71
C SER A 32 -0.83 -4.69 1.74
N GLY A 33 -1.35 -5.72 1.08
CA GLY A 33 -2.78 -5.99 0.97
C GLY A 33 -3.37 -6.40 2.31
N ILE A 34 -2.66 -7.19 3.11
CA ILE A 34 -3.10 -7.55 4.47
C ILE A 34 -3.15 -6.29 5.36
N GLY A 35 -2.11 -5.46 5.31
CA GLY A 35 -2.10 -4.18 6.03
C GLY A 35 -3.24 -3.26 5.60
N TRP A 36 -3.55 -3.22 4.30
CA TRP A 36 -4.68 -2.46 3.77
C TRP A 36 -6.04 -3.01 4.20
N VAL A 37 -6.21 -4.33 4.25
CA VAL A 37 -7.46 -4.95 4.73
C VAL A 37 -7.69 -4.59 6.20
N ILE A 38 -6.65 -4.64 7.04
CA ILE A 38 -6.73 -4.24 8.45
C ILE A 38 -7.08 -2.74 8.55
N ASP A 39 -6.36 -1.88 7.82
CA ASP A 39 -6.62 -0.43 7.78
C ASP A 39 -8.07 -0.14 7.38
N THR A 40 -8.52 -0.71 6.26
CA THR A 40 -9.86 -0.49 5.72
C THR A 40 -10.94 -1.04 6.64
N SER A 41 -10.71 -2.17 7.31
CA SER A 41 -11.66 -2.73 8.28
C SER A 41 -11.82 -1.82 9.49
N VAL A 42 -10.71 -1.36 10.08
CA VAL A 42 -10.73 -0.43 11.21
C VAL A 42 -11.37 0.89 10.80
N TYR A 43 -11.00 1.43 9.64
CA TYR A 43 -11.60 2.62 9.06
C TYR A 43 -13.13 2.51 8.93
N MET A 44 -13.61 1.43 8.33
CA MET A 44 -15.05 1.23 8.11
C MET A 44 -15.81 1.04 9.42
N LEU A 45 -15.22 0.37 10.42
CA LEU A 45 -15.81 0.26 11.75
C LEU A 45 -15.91 1.63 12.45
N LEU A 46 -14.89 2.48 12.29
CA LEU A 46 -14.89 3.81 12.90
C LEU A 46 -15.86 4.77 12.22
N VAL A 47 -15.92 4.77 10.88
CA VAL A 47 -16.86 5.63 10.13
C VAL A 47 -18.30 5.13 10.27
N GLY A 48 -18.54 3.83 10.08
CA GLY A 48 -19.89 3.27 10.05
C GLY A 48 -20.45 2.88 11.42
N GLY A 49 -19.60 2.54 12.38
CA GLY A 49 -20.02 2.08 13.71
C GLY A 49 -19.88 3.13 14.81
N ALA A 50 -18.88 4.01 14.72
CA ALA A 50 -18.60 5.04 15.74
C ALA A 50 -18.87 6.47 15.25
N ASP A 51 -19.38 6.64 14.02
CA ASP A 51 -19.65 7.92 13.35
C ASP A 51 -18.46 8.90 13.41
N LEU A 52 -17.25 8.36 13.37
CA LEU A 52 -16.03 9.15 13.46
C LEU A 52 -15.78 9.85 12.13
N ARG A 53 -15.31 11.10 12.20
CA ARG A 53 -14.91 11.86 11.00
C ARG A 53 -13.90 11.08 10.17
N VAL A 54 -14.06 11.11 8.84
CA VAL A 54 -13.26 10.36 7.87
C VAL A 54 -11.77 10.60 8.05
N PHE A 55 -11.35 11.84 8.29
CA PHE A 55 -9.97 12.15 8.65
C PHE A 55 -9.42 11.30 9.81
N TRP A 56 -10.09 11.32 10.98
CA TRP A 56 -9.63 10.61 12.18
C TRP A 56 -9.73 9.09 12.01
N ALA A 57 -10.80 8.61 11.40
CA ALA A 57 -10.96 7.19 11.10
C ALA A 57 -9.85 6.68 10.18
N SER A 58 -9.47 7.47 9.17
CA SER A 58 -8.42 7.09 8.22
C SER A 58 -7.02 7.19 8.84
N MET A 59 -6.80 8.08 9.80
CA MET A 59 -5.57 8.10 10.59
C MET A 59 -5.41 6.84 11.45
N VAL A 60 -6.46 6.47 12.20
CA VAL A 60 -6.41 5.29 13.09
C VAL A 60 -6.27 4.01 12.26
N GLY A 61 -7.07 3.84 11.20
CA GLY A 61 -6.91 2.71 10.29
C GLY A 61 -5.51 2.64 9.68
N GLY A 62 -4.99 3.78 9.20
CA GLY A 62 -3.67 3.87 8.58
C GLY A 62 -2.55 3.49 9.56
N LEU A 63 -2.65 3.91 10.82
CA LEU A 63 -1.73 3.53 11.88
C LEU A 63 -1.79 2.03 12.21
N CYS A 64 -2.99 1.43 12.24
CA CYS A 64 -3.15 -0.02 12.45
C CYS A 64 -2.51 -0.81 11.30
N GLY A 65 -2.78 -0.43 10.04
CA GLY A 65 -2.19 -1.07 8.87
C GLY A 65 -0.67 -0.90 8.82
N ALA A 66 -0.17 0.29 9.10
CA ALA A 66 1.26 0.58 9.16
C ALA A 66 1.97 -0.19 10.29
N SER A 67 1.37 -0.26 11.47
CA SER A 67 1.91 -1.02 12.61
C SER A 67 2.00 -2.51 12.28
N PHE A 68 0.98 -3.07 11.62
CA PHE A 68 1.02 -4.45 11.15
C PHE A 68 2.13 -4.68 10.11
N ALA A 69 2.24 -3.80 9.11
CA ALA A 69 3.28 -3.88 8.10
C ALA A 69 4.68 -3.76 8.72
N PHE A 70 4.84 -2.87 9.70
CA PHE A 70 6.07 -2.68 10.46
C PHE A 70 6.43 -3.91 11.30
N LEU A 71 5.48 -4.49 12.05
CA LEU A 71 5.73 -5.69 12.85
C LEU A 71 6.06 -6.92 11.98
N THR A 72 5.41 -7.04 10.83
CA THR A 72 5.65 -8.15 9.91
C THR A 72 7.01 -8.02 9.22
N SER A 73 7.36 -6.80 8.78
CA SER A 73 8.69 -6.52 8.22
C SER A 73 9.79 -6.59 9.29
N SER A 74 9.51 -6.20 10.53
CA SER A 74 10.47 -6.28 11.62
C SER A 74 10.83 -7.74 11.93
N ARG A 75 9.83 -8.63 12.03
CA ARG A 75 10.07 -10.07 12.27
C ARG A 75 10.76 -10.79 11.12
N LEU A 76 10.46 -10.42 9.87
CA LEU A 76 11.02 -11.11 8.68
C LEU A 76 12.41 -10.61 8.28
N VAL A 77 12.73 -9.33 8.51
CA VAL A 77 13.98 -8.70 8.02
C VAL A 77 15.03 -8.55 9.12
N PHE A 78 14.64 -8.40 10.39
CA PHE A 78 15.57 -8.04 11.48
C PHE A 78 16.12 -9.23 12.25
N ALA A 79 15.64 -10.44 11.98
CA ALA A 79 16.15 -11.65 12.63
C ALA A 79 17.63 -11.92 12.32
N ASN A 80 18.27 -11.23 11.36
CA ASN A 80 19.58 -11.67 10.86
C ASN A 80 20.61 -10.61 10.40
N ARG A 81 20.50 -9.30 10.72
CA ARG A 81 21.52 -8.32 10.26
C ARG A 81 22.06 -7.36 11.32
N ARG A 82 23.37 -7.46 11.57
CA ARG A 82 24.22 -6.57 12.39
C ARG A 82 24.64 -5.34 11.58
N GLY A 83 23.86 -4.24 11.58
CA GLY A 83 24.35 -2.93 11.12
C GLY A 83 23.31 -1.96 10.51
N GLY A 84 23.34 -0.68 10.92
CA GLY A 84 22.75 0.48 10.22
C GLY A 84 21.23 0.62 10.12
N LEU A 85 20.46 -0.33 10.65
CA LEU A 85 19.00 -0.44 10.41
C LEU A 85 18.14 0.62 11.12
N GLY A 86 18.57 1.15 12.28
CA GLY A 86 17.78 2.13 13.05
C GLY A 86 17.49 3.43 12.31
N ARG A 87 18.48 3.98 11.58
CA ARG A 87 18.29 5.22 10.80
C ARG A 87 17.33 5.02 9.63
N ARG A 88 17.41 3.86 8.95
CA ARG A 88 16.53 3.53 7.82
C ARG A 88 15.09 3.31 8.28
N LEU A 89 14.91 2.65 9.42
CA LEU A 89 13.62 2.52 10.09
C LEU A 89 13.02 3.88 10.47
N LEU A 90 13.82 4.77 11.05
CA LEU A 90 13.36 6.10 11.44
C LEU A 90 12.87 6.90 10.23
N VAL A 91 13.63 6.92 9.13
CA VAL A 91 13.23 7.58 7.88
C VAL A 91 11.95 6.97 7.32
N TYR A 92 11.84 5.64 7.33
CA TYR A 92 10.63 4.96 6.87
C TYR A 92 9.41 5.30 7.74
N LEU A 93 9.57 5.31 9.06
CA LEU A 93 8.50 5.63 10.01
C LEU A 93 8.02 7.08 9.85
N LEU A 94 8.94 8.04 9.71
CA LEU A 94 8.61 9.44 9.42
C LEU A 94 7.86 9.58 8.09
N TYR A 95 8.35 8.92 7.04
CA TYR A 95 7.67 8.87 5.75
C TYR A 95 6.24 8.30 5.90
N THR A 96 6.08 7.19 6.62
CA THR A 96 4.78 6.55 6.84
C THR A 96 3.81 7.45 7.60
N VAL A 97 4.28 8.18 8.62
CA VAL A 97 3.43 9.14 9.36
C VAL A 97 2.95 10.27 8.46
N VAL A 98 3.87 10.90 7.71
CA VAL A 98 3.52 11.97 6.76
C VAL A 98 2.54 11.47 5.71
N GLN A 99 2.77 10.26 5.20
CA GLN A 99 1.89 9.65 4.22
C GLN A 99 0.50 9.36 4.78
N ILE A 100 0.38 8.86 6.01
CA ILE A 100 -0.93 8.61 6.65
C ILE A 100 -1.71 9.92 6.80
N ILE A 101 -1.04 11.00 7.24
CA ILE A 101 -1.68 12.31 7.40
C ILE A 101 -2.16 12.84 6.04
N ALA A 102 -1.29 12.79 5.02
CA ALA A 102 -1.63 13.24 3.67
C ALA A 102 -2.78 12.41 3.07
N ALA A 103 -2.74 11.09 3.24
CA ALA A 103 -3.79 10.18 2.82
C ALA A 103 -5.12 10.48 3.51
N ALA A 104 -5.11 10.68 4.83
CA ALA A 104 -6.31 10.98 5.59
C ALA A 104 -6.96 12.29 5.13
N ALA A 105 -6.17 13.34 4.88
CA ALA A 105 -6.66 14.61 4.34
C ALA A 105 -7.26 14.44 2.94
N LEU A 106 -6.57 13.72 2.04
CA LEU A 106 -7.06 13.47 0.68
C LEU A 106 -8.36 12.65 0.67
N ILE A 107 -8.47 11.63 1.52
CA ILE A 107 -9.68 10.80 1.63
C ILE A 107 -10.84 11.63 2.18
N ASP A 108 -10.61 12.47 3.20
CA ASP A 108 -11.63 13.35 3.77
C ASP A 108 -12.15 14.36 2.74
N MET A 109 -11.23 15.04 2.03
CA MET A 109 -11.58 15.97 0.95
C MET A 109 -12.33 15.28 -0.18
N LEU A 110 -11.88 14.10 -0.60
CA LEU A 110 -12.53 13.35 -1.67
C LEU A 110 -13.91 12.84 -1.24
N ALA A 111 -14.08 12.38 0.00
CA ALA A 111 -15.37 11.95 0.52
C ALA A 111 -16.38 13.12 0.53
N ALA A 112 -15.96 14.32 0.93
CA ALA A 112 -16.79 15.51 0.87
C ALA A 112 -17.16 15.89 -0.58
N ALA A 113 -16.20 15.83 -1.51
CA ALA A 113 -16.42 16.11 -2.93
C ALA A 113 -17.38 15.09 -3.58
N LEU A 114 -17.23 13.81 -3.25
CA LEU A 114 -18.12 12.74 -3.73
C LEU A 114 -19.55 12.92 -3.18
N LEU A 115 -19.70 13.25 -1.90
CA LEU A 115 -21.02 13.55 -1.32
C LEU A 115 -21.68 14.72 -2.06
N ALA A 116 -20.96 15.84 -2.25
CA ALA A 116 -21.46 17.00 -2.98
C ALA A 116 -21.89 16.63 -4.41
N ALA A 117 -21.07 15.86 -5.14
CA ALA A 117 -21.38 15.42 -6.49
C ALA A 117 -22.64 14.53 -6.54
N VAL A 118 -22.73 13.52 -5.67
CA VAL A 118 -23.87 12.61 -5.61
C VAL A 118 -25.16 13.36 -5.25
N THR A 119 -25.10 14.30 -4.31
CA THR A 119 -26.25 15.16 -3.96
C THR A 119 -26.66 16.08 -5.10
N HIS A 120 -25.71 16.58 -5.91
CA HIS A 120 -26.01 17.41 -7.07
C HIS A 120 -26.82 16.66 -8.13
N PHE A 121 -26.60 15.35 -8.28
CA PHE A 121 -27.39 14.48 -9.16
C PHE A 121 -28.67 13.93 -8.51
N GLY A 122 -29.04 14.36 -7.31
CA GLY A 122 -30.25 13.91 -6.61
C GLY A 122 -30.18 12.47 -6.09
N LEU A 123 -28.98 11.87 -6.05
CA LEU A 123 -28.78 10.54 -5.52
C LEU A 123 -28.61 10.59 -4.00
N THR A 124 -29.15 9.58 -3.30
CA THR A 124 -28.94 9.39 -1.87
C THR A 124 -28.07 8.16 -1.66
N VAL A 125 -26.88 8.36 -1.10
CA VAL A 125 -25.91 7.29 -0.83
C VAL A 125 -25.51 7.38 0.64
N PRO A 126 -25.51 6.26 1.38
CA PRO A 126 -25.13 6.27 2.79
C PRO A 126 -23.68 6.74 2.97
N TRP A 127 -23.45 7.58 3.98
CA TRP A 127 -22.13 8.19 4.25
C TRP A 127 -20.96 7.17 4.31
N PRO A 128 -21.09 6.02 5.00
CA PRO A 128 -20.02 5.01 5.02
C PRO A 128 -19.64 4.47 3.63
N MET A 129 -20.59 4.42 2.68
CA MET A 129 -20.33 3.99 1.32
C MET A 129 -19.55 5.06 0.54
N ILE A 130 -19.86 6.35 0.73
CA ILE A 130 -19.08 7.45 0.15
C ILE A 130 -17.65 7.45 0.70
N ALA A 131 -17.53 7.31 2.02
CA ALA A 131 -16.25 7.22 2.72
C ALA A 131 -15.41 6.03 2.23
N PHE A 132 -16.03 4.88 1.97
CA PHE A 132 -15.38 3.71 1.39
C PHE A 132 -14.90 3.97 -0.05
N LEU A 133 -15.75 4.54 -0.90
CA LEU A 133 -15.41 4.86 -2.29
C LEU A 133 -14.23 5.83 -2.37
N ALA A 134 -14.22 6.87 -1.54
CA ALA A 134 -13.10 7.81 -1.44
C ALA A 134 -11.78 7.07 -1.12
N LYS A 135 -11.81 6.14 -0.15
CA LYS A 135 -10.64 5.34 0.22
C LYS A 135 -10.20 4.42 -0.91
N CYS A 136 -11.12 3.75 -1.59
CA CYS A 136 -10.83 2.88 -2.73
C CYS A 136 -10.20 3.64 -3.91
N ILE A 137 -10.57 4.91 -4.13
CA ILE A 137 -9.95 5.74 -5.17
C ILE A 137 -8.53 6.15 -4.78
N ILE A 138 -8.30 6.57 -3.53
CA ILE A 138 -6.99 7.09 -3.10
C ILE A 138 -5.95 5.98 -2.87
N THR A 139 -6.37 4.82 -2.36
CA THR A 139 -5.42 3.77 -1.93
C THR A 139 -4.50 3.22 -3.04
N PRO A 140 -4.97 2.95 -4.28
CA PRO A 140 -4.09 2.49 -5.35
C PRO A 140 -2.91 3.44 -5.63
N PHE A 141 -3.15 4.76 -5.57
CA PHE A 141 -2.10 5.76 -5.73
C PHE A 141 -1.09 5.73 -4.57
N LEU A 142 -1.58 5.56 -3.33
CA LEU A 142 -0.72 5.42 -2.14
C LEU A 142 0.15 4.15 -2.21
N LEU A 143 -0.42 3.03 -2.66
CA LEU A 143 0.32 1.77 -2.84
C LEU A 143 1.38 1.91 -3.93
N ALA A 144 1.07 2.56 -5.05
CA ALA A 144 2.03 2.84 -6.11
C ALA A 144 3.19 3.71 -5.61
N MET A 145 2.91 4.77 -4.86
CA MET A 145 3.93 5.64 -4.25
C MET A 145 4.81 4.86 -3.26
N ASN A 146 4.19 4.02 -2.41
CA ASN A 146 4.91 3.16 -1.47
C ASN A 146 5.84 2.18 -2.17
N TYR A 147 5.39 1.58 -3.27
CA TYR A 147 6.22 0.72 -4.07
C TYR A 147 7.43 1.46 -4.66
N VAL A 148 7.23 2.67 -5.20
CA VAL A 148 8.33 3.49 -5.76
C VAL A 148 9.37 3.83 -4.69
N VAL A 149 8.93 4.24 -3.50
CA VAL A 149 9.83 4.58 -2.38
C VAL A 149 10.59 3.34 -1.89
N ALA A 150 9.89 2.22 -1.67
CA ALA A 150 10.50 0.96 -1.26
C ALA A 150 11.51 0.44 -2.31
N ARG A 151 11.24 0.64 -3.60
CA ARG A 151 12.17 0.28 -4.68
C ARG A 151 13.43 1.14 -4.66
N LYS A 152 13.31 2.47 -4.54
CA LYS A 152 14.47 3.37 -4.46
C LYS A 152 15.37 3.02 -3.28
N LEU A 153 14.78 2.86 -2.09
CA LEU A 153 15.51 2.48 -0.87
C LEU A 153 16.25 1.13 -0.96
N ASN A 154 15.80 0.21 -1.82
CA ASN A 154 16.45 -1.09 -2.04
C ASN A 154 17.47 -1.09 -3.19
N THR A 155 17.46 -0.08 -4.08
CA THR A 155 18.36 -0.03 -5.24
C THR A 155 19.67 0.71 -4.93
N ASP A 156 19.66 1.55 -3.88
CA ASP A 156 20.84 2.23 -3.34
C ASP A 156 21.57 1.41 -2.24
N ALA A 157 21.41 0.08 -2.25
CA ALA A 157 21.96 -0.87 -1.27
C ALA A 157 22.85 -1.93 -1.94
#